data_AF-A0A1A8P4L5-F1
#
_entry.id   AF-A0A1A8P4L5-F1
#
_cell.length_a   1.000
_cell.length_b   1.000
_cell.length_c   1.000
_cell.angle_alpha   90.00
_cell.angle_beta   90.00
_cell.angle_gamma   90.00
#
_symmetry.space_group_name_H-M   'P 1'
#
loop_
_entity.id
_entity.type
_entity.pdbx_description
1 polymer ?
#
loop_
_entity_poly.entity_id
_entity_poly.type
_entity_poly.pdbx_seq_one_letter_code
_entity_poly.pdbx_strand_id
1 'polypeptide(L)'
;MSLSRNKRISSSSTVRSSGGSRRLSSFIPAQGGFSGASLSSSSLYAGTNGHHQGLGASLTSLSVNKSLLAPLNLEIDPNLSMSRAHEKEQIKSLNNRFASFIDKVRFLEQQNKMLETKLELLQGQGVTRSNVEPLFEAYMAGLRRQMDLVNNDKTKLDGELRNMQGLVEDYKHKYEEEINKRNNLENDFVILKKDVDSAYLVKADLEDKVGALTDEINFLRNIYEEELRELAGSIKDTSVVVQMDNSRSLNMEQIVAEVKAQYEEIAARSREEAEAWYKNKFDQMSVQASQFGDELRIVKGEVAEVNRLISRLQSEIEAVKAQRAGLENQLAEAEERGEMAVKEAKARTRDLEDALQRAKQDMARQLREYQDLMNLKLALDIEIATYRKLLEGEEDRLGQQSILNIQAISNYSPKSTNGYHSNSSSSSSPAPKLLIKTIETRDNSRYSTL
;
A
#
# COMPACT_ATOMS: atom_id res chain seq x y z
N MET A 1 20.69 31.22 -38.16
CA MET A 1 19.45 30.47 -38.46
C MET A 1 19.44 29.17 -37.65
N SER A 2 18.35 28.37 -37.68
CA SER A 2 18.12 27.13 -36.90
C SER A 2 18.35 27.28 -35.37
N LEU A 3 17.36 27.63 -34.53
CA LEU A 3 16.09 26.94 -34.19
C LEU A 3 16.28 25.63 -33.39
N SER A 4 16.59 25.76 -32.09
CA SER A 4 16.35 24.68 -31.11
C SER A 4 14.85 24.57 -30.78
N ARG A 5 14.28 23.36 -30.84
CA ARG A 5 12.87 23.08 -30.49
C ARG A 5 12.75 22.35 -29.15
N ASN A 6 12.67 23.09 -28.05
CA ASN A 6 12.26 22.53 -26.76
C ASN A 6 10.73 22.42 -26.68
N LYS A 7 10.20 21.19 -26.72
CA LYS A 7 8.75 20.90 -26.69
C LYS A 7 8.33 20.39 -25.32
N ARG A 8 8.07 21.28 -24.37
CA ARG A 8 7.42 20.91 -23.09
C ARG A 8 5.94 20.61 -23.33
N ILE A 9 5.49 19.46 -22.83
CA ILE A 9 4.07 19.09 -22.71
C ILE A 9 3.84 18.81 -21.22
N SER A 10 2.85 19.46 -20.63
CA SER A 10 2.46 19.30 -19.23
C SER A 10 0.95 19.13 -19.17
N SER A 11 0.46 18.02 -18.60
CA SER A 11 -0.97 17.76 -18.43
C SER A 11 -1.25 16.82 -17.26
N SER A 12 -2.50 16.88 -16.78
CA SER A 12 -3.12 16.01 -15.78
C SER A 12 -2.50 15.96 -14.37
N SER A 13 -3.08 16.80 -13.52
CA SER A 13 -3.43 16.48 -12.13
C SER A 13 -3.74 15.01 -11.83
N THR A 14 -3.46 14.58 -10.60
CA THR A 14 -4.24 13.52 -9.90
C THR A 14 -4.20 13.79 -8.40
N VAL A 15 -5.37 13.88 -7.76
CA VAL A 15 -5.53 13.89 -6.30
C VAL A 15 -6.73 13.01 -5.90
N ARG A 16 -6.41 11.81 -5.41
CA ARG A 16 -7.27 10.83 -4.73
C ARG A 16 -6.34 10.00 -3.83
N SER A 17 -6.74 9.55 -2.64
CA SER A 17 -7.99 9.76 -1.89
C SER A 17 -7.71 9.70 -0.39
N SER A 18 -8.71 10.03 0.43
CA SER A 18 -8.72 9.62 1.83
C SER A 18 -8.70 8.08 1.97
N GLY A 19 -8.18 7.61 3.09
CA GLY A 19 -8.26 6.21 3.54
C GLY A 19 -8.68 6.16 5.01
N GLY A 20 -9.53 5.19 5.37
CA GLY A 20 -10.10 5.14 6.72
C GLY A 20 -11.05 3.95 6.91
N SER A 21 -10.48 2.76 7.15
CA SER A 21 -11.24 1.52 7.33
C SER A 21 -11.04 0.90 8.71
N ARG A 22 -12.12 0.35 9.28
CA ARG A 22 -12.23 -0.85 10.15
C ARG A 22 -13.74 -1.12 10.36
N ARG A 23 -14.29 -2.34 10.20
CA ARG A 23 -14.00 -3.68 10.78
C ARG A 23 -14.33 -3.75 12.29
N LEU A 24 -14.84 -4.86 12.84
CA LEU A 24 -15.19 -6.17 12.25
C LEU A 24 -16.74 -6.21 12.00
N SER A 25 -17.61 -7.23 12.18
CA SER A 25 -17.47 -8.63 12.68
C SER A 25 -18.58 -9.57 12.15
N SER A 26 -18.38 -10.87 12.38
CA SER A 26 -19.15 -12.04 11.96
C SER A 26 -20.06 -12.64 13.05
N PHE A 27 -21.17 -13.29 12.70
CA PHE A 27 -21.55 -14.67 13.16
C PHE A 27 -22.77 -15.22 12.38
N ILE A 28 -22.78 -16.53 12.09
CA ILE A 28 -23.83 -17.30 11.37
C ILE A 28 -23.48 -18.81 11.49
N PRO A 29 -24.41 -19.80 11.45
CA PRO A 29 -25.88 -19.80 11.60
C PRO A 29 -26.40 -20.94 12.54
N ALA A 30 -27.67 -21.36 12.35
CA ALA A 30 -28.31 -22.65 12.73
C ALA A 30 -28.88 -22.81 14.18
N GLN A 31 -29.99 -23.54 14.43
CA GLN A 31 -31.11 -24.03 13.59
C GLN A 31 -32.25 -24.62 14.46
N GLY A 32 -33.52 -24.44 14.06
CA GLY A 32 -34.59 -25.46 14.26
C GLY A 32 -35.71 -25.20 15.29
N GLY A 33 -36.93 -25.68 14.96
CA GLY A 33 -38.11 -25.76 15.84
C GLY A 33 -39.04 -24.53 15.82
N PHE A 34 -40.38 -24.65 15.73
CA PHE A 34 -41.22 -25.84 15.53
C PHE A 34 -42.49 -25.51 14.72
N SER A 35 -43.19 -26.53 14.22
CA SER A 35 -44.29 -26.45 13.27
C SER A 35 -45.55 -25.75 13.77
N GLY A 36 -46.27 -25.09 12.85
CA GLY A 36 -47.70 -24.84 12.99
C GLY A 36 -48.53 -25.97 12.37
N ALA A 37 -49.77 -26.13 12.81
CA ALA A 37 -50.79 -26.97 12.18
C ALA A 37 -52.12 -26.22 12.17
N SER A 38 -52.88 -26.34 11.08
CA SER A 38 -54.28 -25.91 11.01
C SER A 38 -55.20 -26.96 11.62
N LEU A 39 -56.47 -26.62 11.81
CA LEU A 39 -57.61 -27.41 11.31
C LEU A 39 -58.90 -26.59 11.37
N SER A 40 -59.86 -26.95 10.53
CA SER A 40 -61.19 -26.32 10.43
C SER A 40 -62.26 -27.17 11.12
N SER A 41 -63.40 -26.59 11.52
CA SER A 41 -64.76 -27.06 11.16
C SER A 41 -65.84 -26.46 12.07
N SER A 42 -67.09 -26.87 11.86
CA SER A 42 -68.32 -26.12 12.11
C SER A 42 -69.21 -26.65 13.24
N SER A 43 -70.23 -25.84 13.55
CA SER A 43 -71.64 -26.23 13.80
C SER A 43 -72.12 -26.87 15.12
N LEU A 44 -72.99 -26.09 15.80
CA LEU A 44 -74.32 -26.45 16.37
C LEU A 44 -74.46 -27.21 17.72
N TYR A 45 -75.61 -26.91 18.37
CA TYR A 45 -76.24 -27.57 19.54
C TYR A 45 -75.51 -27.46 20.90
N ALA A 46 -76.19 -27.48 22.08
CA ALA A 46 -77.58 -27.15 22.45
C ALA A 46 -77.76 -27.03 23.98
N GLY A 47 -78.84 -26.38 24.42
CA GLY A 47 -79.43 -26.55 25.77
C GLY A 47 -79.42 -25.32 26.70
N THR A 48 -80.37 -25.13 27.62
CA THR A 48 -81.74 -25.69 27.74
C THR A 48 -82.57 -24.88 28.76
N ASN A 49 -83.90 -24.97 28.67
CA ASN A 49 -84.92 -24.47 29.64
C ASN A 49 -85.04 -22.94 29.82
N GLY A 50 -86.25 -22.34 29.81
CA GLY A 50 -87.56 -22.92 29.48
C GLY A 50 -88.74 -21.95 29.70
N HIS A 51 -89.86 -22.23 29.02
CA HIS A 51 -91.30 -21.97 29.29
C HIS A 51 -91.72 -20.83 30.27
N HIS A 52 -92.79 -20.05 30.04
CA HIS A 52 -94.02 -20.22 29.24
C HIS A 52 -94.55 -18.78 28.92
N GLN A 53 -95.04 -18.42 27.73
CA GLN A 53 -96.46 -18.48 27.29
C GLN A 53 -97.50 -18.19 28.40
N GLY A 54 -98.57 -17.41 28.18
CA GLY A 54 -99.04 -16.67 27.00
C GLY A 54 -100.52 -16.30 27.16
N LEU A 55 -101.08 -15.45 26.28
CA LEU A 55 -102.49 -15.02 26.26
C LEU A 55 -102.93 -14.19 27.50
N GLY A 56 -104.00 -13.39 27.49
CA GLY A 56 -104.91 -13.00 26.41
C GLY A 56 -106.25 -12.46 26.96
N ALA A 57 -107.07 -11.88 26.09
CA ALA A 57 -108.45 -11.41 26.31
C ALA A 57 -108.68 -10.17 27.22
N SER A 58 -109.47 -9.24 26.66
CA SER A 58 -110.27 -8.24 27.39
C SER A 58 -111.65 -8.82 27.68
N LEU A 59 -112.29 -8.47 28.81
CA LEU A 59 -113.74 -8.62 29.03
C LEU A 59 -114.30 -7.66 30.10
N THR A 60 -115.16 -6.72 29.65
CA THR A 60 -116.49 -6.35 30.21
C THR A 60 -116.62 -5.80 31.66
N SER A 61 -117.78 -5.20 31.91
CA SER A 61 -118.18 -4.41 33.09
C SER A 61 -119.08 -5.17 34.10
N LEU A 62 -119.70 -4.43 35.06
CA LEU A 62 -120.56 -4.83 36.21
C LEU A 62 -119.79 -4.96 37.55
N SER A 63 -120.37 -4.70 38.74
CA SER A 63 -121.50 -3.84 39.14
C SER A 63 -121.54 -3.67 40.68
N VAL A 64 -121.78 -2.45 41.17
CA VAL A 64 -122.34 -2.09 42.51
C VAL A 64 -121.73 -2.69 43.80
N ASN A 65 -121.21 -1.80 44.65
CA ASN A 65 -121.75 -1.64 46.02
C ASN A 65 -121.55 -0.21 46.56
N LYS A 66 -122.64 0.49 46.90
CA LYS A 66 -122.63 1.88 47.40
C LYS A 66 -122.80 1.97 48.93
N SER A 67 -122.46 0.91 49.65
CA SER A 67 -122.93 0.68 51.04
C SER A 67 -121.82 0.48 52.08
N LEU A 68 -120.56 0.79 51.74
CA LEU A 68 -119.42 0.80 52.68
C LEU A 68 -118.85 2.22 52.88
N LEU A 69 -119.71 3.23 52.72
CA LEU A 69 -119.45 4.64 53.04
C LEU A 69 -119.55 4.88 54.55
N ALA A 70 -118.60 4.31 55.30
CA ALA A 70 -118.42 4.53 56.73
C ALA A 70 -116.94 4.79 57.03
N PRO A 71 -116.50 6.07 57.15
CA PRO A 71 -115.16 6.40 57.58
C PRO A 71 -114.96 5.94 59.04
N LEU A 72 -114.26 4.82 59.23
CA LEU A 72 -113.77 4.43 60.55
C LEU A 72 -112.70 5.44 60.97
N ASN A 73 -113.10 6.41 61.79
CA ASN A 73 -112.23 7.45 62.35
C ASN A 73 -111.29 6.85 63.40
N LEU A 74 -110.30 6.11 62.93
CA LEU A 74 -109.12 5.77 63.71
C LEU A 74 -108.31 7.06 63.91
N GLU A 75 -108.26 7.54 65.15
CA GLU A 75 -107.46 8.68 65.55
C GLU A 75 -105.97 8.31 65.49
N ILE A 76 -105.41 8.36 64.27
CA ILE A 76 -103.99 8.13 64.03
C ILE A 76 -103.23 9.32 64.65
N ASP A 77 -102.53 9.03 65.75
CA ASP A 77 -101.65 9.96 66.46
C ASP A 77 -100.88 10.88 65.49
N PRO A 78 -101.02 12.21 65.59
CA PRO A 78 -100.37 13.14 64.66
C PRO A 78 -98.84 12.99 64.63
N ASN A 79 -98.23 12.49 65.71
CA ASN A 79 -96.80 12.20 65.77
C ASN A 79 -96.41 11.04 64.84
N LEU A 80 -97.25 10.01 64.71
CA LEU A 80 -97.02 8.86 63.83
C LEU A 80 -97.19 9.23 62.35
N SER A 81 -98.07 10.19 62.05
CA SER A 81 -98.23 10.73 60.69
C SER A 81 -97.00 11.55 60.27
N MET A 82 -96.52 12.44 61.14
CA MET A 82 -95.27 13.20 60.92
C MET A 82 -94.05 12.28 60.79
N SER A 83 -93.95 11.24 61.62
CA SER A 83 -92.88 10.24 61.54
C SER A 83 -92.84 9.54 60.18
N ARG A 84 -93.97 8.97 59.71
CA ARG A 84 -94.05 8.32 58.38
C ARG A 84 -93.93 9.30 57.21
N ALA A 85 -94.32 10.56 57.37
CA ALA A 85 -94.06 11.59 56.36
C ALA A 85 -92.56 11.90 56.25
N HIS A 86 -91.86 12.03 57.38
CA HIS A 86 -90.42 12.27 57.41
C HIS A 86 -89.61 11.06 56.91
N GLU A 87 -89.99 9.84 57.30
CA GLU A 87 -89.43 8.59 56.75
C GLU A 87 -89.60 8.53 55.23
N LYS A 88 -90.79 8.85 54.70
CA LYS A 88 -91.06 8.91 53.26
C LYS A 88 -90.23 9.98 52.56
N GLU A 89 -89.96 11.12 53.20
CA GLU A 89 -89.05 12.16 52.68
C GLU A 89 -87.59 11.68 52.66
N GLN A 90 -87.13 11.00 53.72
CA GLN A 90 -85.81 10.39 53.77
C GLN A 90 -85.64 9.32 52.70
N ILE A 91 -86.63 8.43 52.52
CA ILE A 91 -86.64 7.40 51.47
C ILE A 91 -86.61 8.04 50.07
N LYS A 92 -87.37 9.11 49.81
CA LYS A 92 -87.23 9.88 48.55
C LYS A 92 -85.82 10.45 48.39
N SER A 93 -85.22 11.00 49.46
CA SER A 93 -83.87 11.58 49.39
C SER A 93 -82.79 10.52 49.09
N LEU A 94 -82.93 9.30 49.65
CA LEU A 94 -82.09 8.15 49.31
C LEU A 94 -82.36 7.68 47.88
N ASN A 95 -83.62 7.62 47.44
CA ASN A 95 -83.98 7.17 46.10
C ASN A 95 -83.45 8.15 45.02
N ASN A 96 -83.58 9.46 45.23
CA ASN A 96 -82.96 10.48 44.38
C ASN A 96 -81.42 10.37 44.37
N ARG A 97 -80.80 10.05 45.52
CA ARG A 97 -79.36 9.72 45.56
C ARG A 97 -79.04 8.46 44.76
N PHE A 98 -79.80 7.38 44.90
CA PHE A 98 -79.62 6.15 44.13
C PHE A 98 -79.82 6.37 42.63
N ALA A 99 -80.79 7.17 42.20
CA ALA A 99 -80.96 7.59 40.82
C ALA A 99 -79.69 8.33 40.33
N SER A 100 -79.20 9.32 41.08
CA SER A 100 -77.96 10.03 40.72
C SER A 100 -76.71 9.13 40.69
N PHE A 101 -76.66 8.07 41.51
CA PHE A 101 -75.62 7.06 41.46
C PHE A 101 -75.77 6.13 40.25
N ILE A 102 -76.99 5.72 39.88
CA ILE A 102 -77.26 4.91 38.69
C ILE A 102 -76.89 5.69 37.42
N ASP A 103 -77.25 6.97 37.34
CA ASP A 103 -76.86 7.84 36.23
C ASP A 103 -75.34 8.05 36.18
N LYS A 104 -74.68 8.17 37.36
CA LYS A 104 -73.22 8.26 37.44
C LYS A 104 -72.52 6.96 37.01
N VAL A 105 -73.07 5.80 37.37
CA VAL A 105 -72.58 4.48 36.94
C VAL A 105 -72.76 4.34 35.43
N ARG A 106 -73.95 4.61 34.88
CA ARG A 106 -74.21 4.57 33.43
C ARG A 106 -73.28 5.50 32.64
N PHE A 107 -73.00 6.69 33.16
CA PHE A 107 -72.04 7.62 32.56
C PHE A 107 -70.61 7.05 32.56
N LEU A 108 -70.19 6.39 33.65
CA LEU A 108 -68.88 5.73 33.74
C LEU A 108 -68.80 4.46 32.87
N GLU A 109 -69.87 3.66 32.77
CA GLU A 109 -69.99 2.53 31.84
C GLU A 109 -69.88 3.01 30.39
N GLN A 110 -70.55 4.11 30.03
CA GLN A 110 -70.47 4.71 28.70
C GLN A 110 -69.08 5.29 28.41
N GLN A 111 -68.40 5.88 29.40
CA GLN A 111 -67.01 6.32 29.26
C GLN A 111 -66.05 5.13 29.12
N ASN A 112 -66.19 4.08 29.93
CA ASN A 112 -65.38 2.87 29.81
C ASN A 112 -65.55 2.22 28.43
N LYS A 113 -66.79 2.10 27.92
CA LYS A 113 -67.05 1.57 26.58
C LYS A 113 -66.48 2.43 25.45
N MET A 114 -66.42 3.75 25.64
CA MET A 114 -65.71 4.67 24.73
C MET A 114 -64.19 4.46 24.81
N LEU A 115 -63.64 4.21 26.00
CA LEU A 115 -62.21 3.95 26.20
C LEU A 115 -61.81 2.57 25.67
N GLU A 116 -62.62 1.54 25.84
CA GLU A 116 -62.46 0.19 25.27
C GLU A 116 -62.42 0.25 23.74
N THR A 117 -63.44 0.85 23.10
CA THR A 117 -63.48 0.98 21.63
C THR A 117 -62.36 1.86 21.08
N LYS A 118 -61.91 2.86 21.85
CA LYS A 118 -60.72 3.65 21.51
C LYS A 118 -59.41 2.87 21.68
N LEU A 119 -59.31 2.01 22.70
CA LEU A 119 -58.17 1.12 22.93
C LEU A 119 -58.07 0.08 21.80
N GLU A 120 -59.19 -0.56 21.47
CA GLU A 120 -59.30 -1.54 20.38
C GLU A 120 -58.93 -0.92 19.03
N LEU A 121 -59.42 0.31 18.74
CA LEU A 121 -59.03 1.04 17.53
C LEU A 121 -57.52 1.36 17.50
N LEU A 122 -56.93 1.82 18.62
CA LEU A 122 -55.50 2.12 18.70
C LEU A 122 -54.61 0.86 18.69
N GLN A 123 -55.10 -0.27 19.18
CA GLN A 123 -54.39 -1.55 19.21
C GLN A 123 -54.50 -2.27 17.85
N GLY A 124 -55.64 -2.15 17.17
CA GLY A 124 -55.80 -2.52 15.76
C GLY A 124 -54.99 -1.64 14.82
N GLN A 125 -54.82 -0.35 15.16
CA GLN A 125 -53.84 0.57 14.56
C GLN A 125 -52.42 0.30 15.09
N GLY A 126 -52.03 -0.98 15.17
CA GLY A 126 -50.72 -1.40 15.62
C GLY A 126 -49.59 -0.74 14.82
N VAL A 127 -48.52 -0.36 15.52
CA VAL A 127 -47.42 0.46 15.00
C VAL A 127 -46.98 -0.01 13.61
N THR A 128 -47.18 0.86 12.61
CA THR A 128 -46.84 0.60 11.22
C THR A 128 -45.34 0.41 11.08
N ARG A 129 -44.91 -0.85 11.01
CA ARG A 129 -43.49 -1.22 10.85
C ARG A 129 -42.95 -0.55 9.59
N SER A 130 -42.07 0.42 9.79
CA SER A 130 -41.58 1.28 8.73
C SER A 130 -40.68 0.47 7.77
N ASN A 131 -41.06 0.43 6.49
CA ASN A 131 -40.32 -0.28 5.42
C ASN A 131 -38.98 0.39 5.04
N VAL A 132 -38.39 1.13 5.99
CA VAL A 132 -37.20 1.97 5.83
C VAL A 132 -35.93 1.13 6.01
N GLU A 133 -35.94 0.18 6.95
CA GLU A 133 -34.82 -0.73 7.19
C GLU A 133 -34.55 -1.69 5.99
N PRO A 134 -35.56 -2.35 5.38
CA PRO A 134 -35.36 -3.10 4.13
C PRO A 134 -34.88 -2.24 2.95
N LEU A 135 -35.35 -0.99 2.85
CA LEU A 135 -34.88 -0.05 1.82
C LEU A 135 -33.39 0.30 1.99
N PHE A 136 -32.95 0.55 3.23
CA PHE A 136 -31.54 0.82 3.50
C PHE A 136 -30.66 -0.43 3.32
N GLU A 137 -31.08 -1.63 3.73
CA GLU A 137 -30.29 -2.85 3.49
C GLU A 137 -30.21 -3.18 1.99
N ALA A 138 -31.29 -2.98 1.22
CA ALA A 138 -31.25 -3.11 -0.23
C ALA A 138 -30.27 -2.13 -0.89
N TYR A 139 -30.24 -0.87 -0.44
CA TYR A 139 -29.29 0.14 -0.91
C TYR A 139 -27.84 -0.19 -0.51
N MET A 140 -27.60 -0.62 0.72
CA MET A 140 -26.28 -1.08 1.19
C MET A 140 -25.80 -2.33 0.43
N ALA A 141 -26.69 -3.28 0.14
CA ALA A 141 -26.38 -4.45 -0.69
C ALA A 141 -26.08 -4.09 -2.15
N GLY A 142 -26.71 -3.01 -2.68
CA GLY A 142 -26.36 -2.42 -3.97
C GLY A 142 -24.96 -1.81 -3.97
N LEU A 143 -24.63 -0.98 -2.98
CA LEU A 143 -23.31 -0.38 -2.81
C LEU A 143 -22.21 -1.43 -2.59
N ARG A 144 -22.47 -2.49 -1.83
CA ARG A 144 -21.53 -3.62 -1.67
C ARG A 144 -21.24 -4.28 -3.02
N ARG A 145 -22.27 -4.65 -3.80
CA ARG A 145 -22.06 -5.20 -5.17
C ARG A 145 -21.29 -4.25 -6.09
N GLN A 146 -21.54 -2.94 -6.01
CA GLN A 146 -20.79 -1.96 -6.81
C GLN A 146 -19.31 -1.91 -6.41
N MET A 147 -19.01 -1.99 -5.11
CA MET A 147 -17.64 -2.08 -4.61
C MET A 147 -16.97 -3.39 -5.05
N ASP A 148 -17.68 -4.52 -4.99
CA ASP A 148 -17.17 -5.83 -5.42
C ASP A 148 -16.85 -5.85 -6.93
N LEU A 149 -17.73 -5.29 -7.76
CA LEU A 149 -17.48 -5.13 -9.20
C LEU A 149 -16.25 -4.28 -9.49
N VAL A 150 -16.15 -3.08 -8.89
CA VAL A 150 -15.00 -2.19 -9.06
C VAL A 150 -13.70 -2.81 -8.53
N ASN A 151 -13.77 -3.63 -7.48
CA ASN A 151 -12.63 -4.37 -6.95
C ASN A 151 -12.21 -5.53 -7.88
N ASN A 152 -13.15 -6.24 -8.48
CA ASN A 152 -12.88 -7.27 -9.49
C ASN A 152 -12.23 -6.66 -10.74
N ASP A 153 -12.82 -5.58 -11.28
CA ASP A 153 -12.26 -4.83 -12.41
C ASP A 153 -10.84 -4.32 -12.10
N LYS A 154 -10.62 -3.81 -10.88
CA LYS A 154 -9.27 -3.48 -10.42
C LYS A 154 -8.35 -4.69 -10.44
N THR A 155 -8.74 -5.85 -9.88
CA THR A 155 -7.85 -7.03 -9.88
C THR A 155 -7.53 -7.53 -11.28
N LYS A 156 -8.46 -7.39 -12.24
CA LYS A 156 -8.23 -7.67 -13.66
C LYS A 156 -7.21 -6.70 -14.26
N LEU A 157 -7.39 -5.39 -14.06
CA LEU A 157 -6.47 -4.35 -14.53
C LEU A 157 -5.08 -4.45 -13.89
N ASP A 158 -4.99 -4.76 -12.59
CA ASP A 158 -3.73 -5.04 -11.88
C ASP A 158 -3.03 -6.30 -12.47
N GLY A 159 -3.79 -7.25 -13.03
CA GLY A 159 -3.26 -8.42 -13.74
C GLY A 159 -2.77 -8.09 -15.15
N GLU A 160 -3.57 -7.37 -15.94
CA GLU A 160 -3.21 -6.87 -17.27
C GLU A 160 -1.98 -5.96 -17.23
N LEU A 161 -1.88 -5.10 -16.21
CA LEU A 161 -0.71 -4.25 -15.95
C LEU A 161 0.55 -5.09 -15.74
N ARG A 162 0.52 -6.11 -14.87
CA ARG A 162 1.69 -6.99 -14.63
C ARG A 162 2.10 -7.76 -15.89
N ASN A 163 1.14 -8.23 -16.67
CA ASN A 163 1.41 -8.90 -17.95
C ASN A 163 2.12 -7.97 -18.95
N MET A 164 1.67 -6.71 -19.04
CA MET A 164 2.32 -5.70 -19.88
C MET A 164 3.67 -5.23 -19.33
N GLN A 165 3.87 -5.18 -18.01
CA GLN A 165 5.18 -4.92 -17.40
C GLN A 165 6.16 -6.04 -17.73
N GLY A 166 5.79 -7.29 -17.50
CA GLY A 166 6.61 -8.46 -17.85
C GLY A 166 6.94 -8.50 -19.35
N LEU A 167 5.98 -8.23 -20.23
CA LEU A 167 6.23 -8.16 -21.67
C LEU A 167 7.19 -7.02 -22.07
N VAL A 168 7.12 -5.86 -21.41
CA VAL A 168 8.05 -4.74 -21.62
C VAL A 168 9.45 -5.08 -21.09
N GLU A 169 9.55 -5.78 -19.97
CA GLU A 169 10.82 -6.26 -19.39
C GLU A 169 11.46 -7.34 -20.30
N ASP A 170 10.65 -8.26 -20.83
CA ASP A 170 11.03 -9.24 -21.86
C ASP A 170 11.59 -8.57 -23.14
N TYR A 171 10.91 -7.55 -23.65
CA TYR A 171 11.40 -6.82 -24.83
C TYR A 171 12.64 -5.99 -24.51
N LYS A 172 12.71 -5.34 -23.35
CA LYS A 172 13.90 -4.63 -22.87
C LYS A 172 15.11 -5.58 -22.83
N HIS A 173 14.94 -6.77 -22.26
CA HIS A 173 16.01 -7.76 -22.16
C HIS A 173 16.48 -8.19 -23.56
N LYS A 174 15.57 -8.52 -24.48
CA LYS A 174 15.90 -8.86 -25.88
C LYS A 174 16.59 -7.71 -26.63
N TYR A 175 16.26 -6.45 -26.35
CA TYR A 175 16.99 -5.30 -26.88
C TYR A 175 18.40 -5.17 -26.28
N GLU A 176 18.57 -5.41 -24.97
CA GLU A 176 19.89 -5.43 -24.33
C GLU A 176 20.77 -6.58 -24.84
N GLU A 177 20.20 -7.78 -25.06
CA GLU A 177 20.87 -8.91 -25.71
C GLU A 177 21.31 -8.59 -27.15
N GLU A 178 20.42 -8.07 -28.01
CA GLU A 178 20.76 -7.78 -29.40
C GLU A 178 21.73 -6.59 -29.52
N ILE A 179 21.69 -5.61 -28.60
CA ILE A 179 22.72 -4.55 -28.50
C ILE A 179 24.08 -5.17 -28.14
N ASN A 180 24.15 -6.05 -27.13
CA ASN A 180 25.41 -6.71 -26.76
C ASN A 180 25.94 -7.59 -27.89
N LYS A 181 25.07 -8.33 -28.56
CA LYS A 181 25.40 -9.17 -29.73
C LYS A 181 25.88 -8.32 -30.91
N ARG A 182 25.25 -7.18 -31.20
CA ARG A 182 25.73 -6.20 -32.19
C ARG A 182 27.11 -5.66 -31.80
N ASN A 183 27.31 -5.26 -30.55
CA ASN A 183 28.59 -4.73 -30.08
C ASN A 183 29.72 -5.76 -30.19
N ASN A 184 29.44 -7.04 -29.91
CA ASN A 184 30.40 -8.13 -30.10
C ASN A 184 30.76 -8.30 -31.58
N LEU A 185 29.75 -8.41 -32.47
CA LEU A 185 29.98 -8.51 -33.92
C LEU A 185 30.68 -7.28 -34.51
N GLU A 186 30.47 -6.11 -33.94
CA GLU A 186 31.15 -4.86 -34.31
C GLU A 186 32.61 -4.85 -33.81
N ASN A 187 32.90 -5.45 -32.66
CA ASN A 187 34.26 -5.69 -32.18
C ASN A 187 35.01 -6.71 -33.07
N ASP A 188 34.38 -7.85 -33.35
CA ASP A 188 34.89 -8.88 -34.25
C ASP A 188 35.17 -8.31 -35.65
N PHE A 189 34.27 -7.46 -36.18
CA PHE A 189 34.45 -6.77 -37.45
C PHE A 189 35.63 -5.78 -37.43
N VAL A 190 35.85 -5.04 -36.34
CA VAL A 190 37.01 -4.14 -36.19
C VAL A 190 38.32 -4.93 -36.11
N ILE A 191 38.35 -6.07 -35.42
CA ILE A 191 39.51 -6.98 -35.39
C ILE A 191 39.77 -7.55 -36.78
N LEU A 192 38.76 -8.13 -37.42
CA LEU A 192 38.87 -8.71 -38.76
C LEU A 192 39.31 -7.67 -39.80
N LYS A 193 38.83 -6.42 -39.69
CA LYS A 193 39.32 -5.33 -40.55
C LYS A 193 40.81 -5.07 -40.31
N LYS A 194 41.25 -4.95 -39.05
CA LYS A 194 42.67 -4.73 -38.72
C LYS A 194 43.56 -5.85 -39.28
N ASP A 195 43.09 -7.09 -39.21
CA ASP A 195 43.83 -8.26 -39.67
C ASP A 195 43.83 -8.34 -41.22
N VAL A 196 42.76 -7.92 -41.90
CA VAL A 196 42.72 -7.71 -43.36
C VAL A 196 43.65 -6.58 -43.80
N ASP A 197 43.62 -5.42 -43.13
CA ASP A 197 44.53 -4.30 -43.41
C ASP A 197 46.00 -4.73 -43.22
N SER A 198 46.29 -5.54 -42.18
CA SER A 198 47.62 -6.14 -41.93
C SER A 198 48.03 -7.13 -43.03
N ALA A 199 47.10 -7.97 -43.52
CA ALA A 199 47.34 -8.89 -44.61
C ALA A 199 47.58 -8.16 -45.95
N TYR A 200 46.92 -7.01 -46.18
CA TYR A 200 47.19 -6.16 -47.34
C TYR A 200 48.58 -5.52 -47.30
N LEU A 201 49.06 -5.09 -46.12
CA LEU A 201 50.45 -4.62 -45.96
C LEU A 201 51.44 -5.74 -46.28
N VAL A 202 51.29 -6.93 -45.68
CA VAL A 202 52.15 -8.10 -45.97
C VAL A 202 52.10 -8.51 -47.44
N LYS A 203 50.94 -8.37 -48.11
CA LYS A 203 50.80 -8.60 -49.55
C LYS A 203 51.62 -7.59 -50.37
N ALA A 204 51.50 -6.28 -50.08
CA ALA A 204 52.27 -5.24 -50.77
C ALA A 204 53.78 -5.46 -50.57
N ASP A 205 54.19 -5.74 -49.33
CA ASP A 205 55.55 -6.11 -48.95
C ASP A 205 56.12 -7.30 -49.76
N LEU A 206 55.27 -8.24 -50.18
CA LEU A 206 55.66 -9.39 -51.00
C LEU A 206 55.64 -9.07 -52.50
N GLU A 207 54.69 -8.24 -52.95
CA GLU A 207 54.64 -7.78 -54.35
C GLU A 207 55.84 -6.89 -54.70
N ASP A 208 56.26 -5.99 -53.80
CA ASP A 208 57.47 -5.18 -53.96
C ASP A 208 58.74 -6.05 -54.02
N LYS A 209 58.82 -7.11 -53.19
CA LYS A 209 59.92 -8.08 -53.21
C LYS A 209 59.94 -8.91 -54.51
N VAL A 210 58.77 -9.28 -55.03
CA VAL A 210 58.64 -9.95 -56.34
C VAL A 210 59.02 -9.01 -57.49
N GLY A 211 58.66 -7.72 -57.40
CA GLY A 211 59.09 -6.69 -58.34
C GLY A 211 60.61 -6.55 -58.37
N ALA A 212 61.23 -6.30 -57.21
CA ALA A 212 62.69 -6.17 -57.09
C ALA A 212 63.46 -7.41 -57.61
N LEU A 213 63.01 -8.61 -57.28
CA LEU A 213 63.59 -9.86 -57.81
C LEU A 213 63.38 -10.02 -59.32
N THR A 214 62.27 -9.53 -59.86
CA THR A 214 62.01 -9.56 -61.31
C THR A 214 62.92 -8.58 -62.05
N ASP A 215 63.12 -7.38 -61.48
CA ASP A 215 64.05 -6.38 -62.02
C ASP A 215 65.51 -6.85 -61.94
N GLU A 216 65.91 -7.52 -60.86
CA GLU A 216 67.23 -8.15 -60.73
C GLU A 216 67.44 -9.27 -61.78
N ILE A 217 66.43 -10.13 -62.00
CA ILE A 217 66.45 -11.15 -63.06
C ILE A 217 66.56 -10.51 -64.46
N ASN A 218 65.86 -9.40 -64.71
CA ASN A 218 65.92 -8.69 -65.98
C ASN A 218 67.25 -7.97 -66.19
N PHE A 219 67.81 -7.37 -65.13
CA PHE A 219 69.14 -6.76 -65.14
C PHE A 219 70.24 -7.79 -65.44
N LEU A 220 70.22 -8.95 -64.78
CA LEU A 220 71.14 -10.06 -65.05
C LEU A 220 70.99 -10.60 -66.49
N ARG A 221 69.76 -10.72 -67.00
CA ARG A 221 69.52 -11.09 -68.41
C ARG A 221 70.12 -10.09 -69.38
N ASN A 222 69.89 -8.79 -69.16
CA ASN A 222 70.44 -7.74 -70.00
C ASN A 222 71.98 -7.75 -69.99
N ILE A 223 72.60 -7.97 -68.82
CA ILE A 223 74.06 -8.15 -68.71
C ILE A 223 74.51 -9.35 -69.54
N TYR A 224 73.92 -10.54 -69.36
CA TYR A 224 74.35 -11.72 -70.10
C TYR A 224 74.11 -11.61 -71.61
N GLU A 225 73.07 -10.89 -72.06
CA GLU A 225 72.84 -10.62 -73.48
C GLU A 225 73.87 -9.61 -74.04
N GLU A 226 74.25 -8.59 -73.26
CA GLU A 226 75.28 -7.61 -73.63
C GLU A 226 76.68 -8.25 -73.66
N GLU A 227 77.03 -9.07 -72.67
CA GLU A 227 78.27 -9.88 -72.61
C GLU A 227 78.35 -10.87 -73.79
N LEU A 228 77.25 -11.58 -74.10
CA LEU A 228 77.20 -12.46 -75.27
C LEU A 228 77.33 -11.68 -76.58
N ARG A 229 76.79 -10.46 -76.67
CA ARG A 229 76.94 -9.58 -77.83
C ARG A 229 78.38 -9.07 -77.96
N GLU A 230 79.04 -8.73 -76.85
CA GLU A 230 80.44 -8.29 -76.84
C GLU A 230 81.38 -9.45 -77.18
N LEU A 231 81.16 -10.65 -76.64
CA LEU A 231 81.89 -11.86 -77.02
C LEU A 231 81.69 -12.20 -78.50
N ALA A 232 80.46 -12.11 -79.02
CA ALA A 232 80.18 -12.32 -80.44
C ALA A 232 80.77 -11.23 -81.36
N GLY A 233 80.90 -10.00 -80.85
CA GLY A 233 81.64 -8.91 -81.49
C GLY A 233 83.13 -9.21 -81.54
N SER A 234 83.74 -9.52 -80.39
CA SER A 234 85.15 -9.92 -80.26
C SER A 234 85.52 -11.08 -81.18
N ILE A 235 84.66 -12.10 -81.31
CA ILE A 235 84.84 -13.23 -82.23
C ILE A 235 84.75 -12.80 -83.71
N LYS A 236 83.93 -11.81 -84.06
CA LYS A 236 83.90 -11.22 -85.42
C LYS A 236 85.11 -10.36 -85.72
N ASP A 237 85.52 -9.52 -84.77
CA ASP A 237 86.60 -8.56 -84.98
C ASP A 237 87.98 -9.25 -84.99
N THR A 238 88.15 -10.32 -84.20
CA THR A 238 89.30 -11.24 -84.32
C THR A 238 89.26 -12.12 -85.57
N SER A 239 88.14 -12.17 -86.31
CA SER A 239 88.05 -12.84 -87.61
C SER A 239 88.55 -11.99 -88.79
N VAL A 240 89.04 -10.76 -88.56
CA VAL A 240 89.64 -9.92 -89.60
C VAL A 240 91.16 -9.82 -89.43
N VAL A 241 91.92 -10.53 -90.27
CA VAL A 241 93.39 -10.42 -90.33
C VAL A 241 93.77 -9.10 -91.02
N VAL A 242 93.72 -8.00 -90.27
CA VAL A 242 94.10 -6.67 -90.77
C VAL A 242 95.62 -6.52 -90.78
N GLN A 243 96.24 -6.72 -91.95
CA GLN A 243 97.61 -6.26 -92.21
C GLN A 243 97.62 -4.73 -92.41
N MET A 244 97.54 -3.97 -91.31
CA MET A 244 97.70 -2.52 -91.35
C MET A 244 99.19 -2.13 -91.33
N ASP A 245 99.73 -1.82 -92.50
CA ASP A 245 101.06 -1.23 -92.65
C ASP A 245 101.03 0.26 -92.22
N ASN A 246 101.11 0.49 -90.91
CA ASN A 246 100.90 1.80 -90.27
C ASN A 246 102.14 2.70 -90.39
N SER A 247 102.53 3.03 -91.62
CA SER A 247 103.66 3.91 -91.95
C SER A 247 103.36 5.40 -91.77
N ARG A 248 102.75 5.79 -90.64
CA ARG A 248 102.55 7.19 -90.24
C ARG A 248 103.12 7.42 -88.85
N SER A 249 104.12 8.29 -88.74
CA SER A 249 104.83 8.58 -87.49
C SER A 249 103.94 9.27 -86.46
N LEU A 250 103.24 8.47 -85.65
CA LEU A 250 102.55 8.92 -84.45
C LEU A 250 103.59 9.39 -83.42
N ASN A 251 103.38 10.57 -82.83
CA ASN A 251 104.18 11.02 -81.69
C ASN A 251 103.81 10.20 -80.44
N MET A 252 104.45 9.04 -80.31
CA MET A 252 104.24 8.09 -79.21
C MET A 252 104.31 8.75 -77.84
N GLU A 253 105.21 9.73 -77.64
CA GLU A 253 105.34 10.44 -76.36
C GLU A 253 104.10 11.27 -76.02
N GLN A 254 103.46 11.92 -76.99
CA GLN A 254 102.20 12.65 -76.76
C GLN A 254 101.07 11.70 -76.41
N ILE A 255 100.90 10.61 -77.17
CA ILE A 255 99.81 9.63 -76.94
C ILE A 255 100.03 8.92 -75.59
N VAL A 256 101.27 8.56 -75.24
CA VAL A 256 101.59 7.95 -73.93
C VAL A 256 101.39 8.95 -72.79
N ALA A 257 101.65 10.24 -72.98
CA ALA A 257 101.35 11.27 -71.97
C ALA A 257 99.83 11.47 -71.79
N GLU A 258 99.08 11.53 -72.88
CA GLU A 258 97.62 11.71 -72.88
C GLU A 258 96.88 10.49 -72.30
N VAL A 259 97.30 9.28 -72.66
CA VAL A 259 96.81 8.03 -72.04
C VAL A 259 97.17 7.97 -70.54
N LYS A 260 98.37 8.40 -70.13
CA LYS A 260 98.70 8.48 -68.69
C LYS A 260 97.82 9.48 -67.95
N ALA A 261 97.59 10.67 -68.51
CA ALA A 261 96.71 11.66 -67.93
C ALA A 261 95.26 11.15 -67.80
N GLN A 262 94.75 10.43 -68.82
CA GLN A 262 93.44 9.76 -68.77
C GLN A 262 93.38 8.69 -67.66
N TYR A 263 94.41 7.85 -67.52
CA TYR A 263 94.45 6.87 -66.42
C TYR A 263 94.55 7.52 -65.03
N GLU A 264 95.30 8.63 -64.91
CA GLU A 264 95.42 9.39 -63.66
C GLU A 264 94.09 10.10 -63.30
N GLU A 265 93.38 10.66 -64.29
CA GLU A 265 92.04 11.21 -64.13
C GLU A 265 91.02 10.14 -63.73
N ILE A 266 91.02 8.97 -64.39
CA ILE A 266 90.12 7.85 -64.07
C ILE A 266 90.40 7.31 -62.66
N ALA A 267 91.67 7.20 -62.27
CA ALA A 267 92.05 6.78 -60.92
C ALA A 267 91.63 7.81 -59.85
N ALA A 268 91.80 9.10 -60.13
CA ALA A 268 91.35 10.18 -59.25
C ALA A 268 89.82 10.20 -59.12
N ARG A 269 89.09 10.08 -60.23
CA ARG A 269 87.63 10.06 -60.26
C ARG A 269 87.06 8.83 -59.54
N SER A 270 87.61 7.65 -59.80
CA SER A 270 87.21 6.41 -59.10
C SER A 270 87.46 6.50 -57.58
N ARG A 271 88.54 7.18 -57.16
CA ARG A 271 88.78 7.49 -55.75
C ARG A 271 87.74 8.45 -55.18
N GLU A 272 87.43 9.55 -55.87
CA GLU A 272 86.43 10.53 -55.43
C GLU A 272 85.03 9.91 -55.35
N GLU A 273 84.64 9.11 -56.34
CA GLU A 273 83.39 8.35 -56.36
C GLU A 273 83.31 7.37 -55.17
N ALA A 274 84.40 6.66 -54.85
CA ALA A 274 84.45 5.78 -53.68
C ALA A 274 84.36 6.56 -52.35
N GLU A 275 85.11 7.66 -52.19
CA GLU A 275 85.05 8.50 -50.99
C GLU A 275 83.66 9.14 -50.81
N ALA A 276 83.04 9.60 -51.90
CA ALA A 276 81.67 10.12 -51.91
C ALA A 276 80.63 9.03 -51.58
N TRP A 277 80.81 7.80 -52.09
CA TRP A 277 79.94 6.66 -51.78
C TRP A 277 80.01 6.27 -50.29
N TYR A 278 81.23 6.15 -49.73
CA TYR A 278 81.42 5.88 -48.30
C TYR A 278 80.85 7.00 -47.43
N LYS A 279 81.06 8.26 -47.81
CA LYS A 279 80.50 9.41 -47.10
C LYS A 279 78.97 9.39 -47.12
N ASN A 280 78.34 9.23 -48.29
CA ASN A 280 76.90 9.14 -48.43
C ASN A 280 76.33 7.96 -47.61
N LYS A 281 77.01 6.80 -47.60
CA LYS A 281 76.60 5.64 -46.80
C LYS A 281 76.71 5.90 -45.29
N PHE A 282 77.73 6.63 -44.85
CA PHE A 282 77.89 7.04 -43.46
C PHE A 282 76.82 8.08 -43.05
N ASP A 283 76.57 9.08 -43.89
CA ASP A 283 75.55 10.11 -43.67
C ASP A 283 74.13 9.48 -43.60
N GLN A 284 73.81 8.54 -44.49
CA GLN A 284 72.57 7.75 -44.43
C GLN A 284 72.42 7.00 -43.09
N MET A 285 73.47 6.28 -42.68
CA MET A 285 73.46 5.49 -41.44
C MET A 285 73.38 6.37 -40.18
N SER A 286 73.99 7.55 -40.23
CA SER A 286 73.90 8.59 -39.18
C SER A 286 72.47 9.15 -39.07
N VAL A 287 71.83 9.47 -40.21
CA VAL A 287 70.42 9.92 -40.24
C VAL A 287 69.48 8.82 -39.73
N GLN A 288 69.65 7.57 -40.15
CA GLN A 288 68.85 6.44 -39.64
C GLN A 288 69.04 6.24 -38.13
N ALA A 289 70.28 6.30 -37.62
CA ALA A 289 70.53 6.23 -36.18
C ALA A 289 69.87 7.38 -35.40
N SER A 290 69.81 8.59 -35.97
CA SER A 290 69.08 9.72 -35.39
C SER A 290 67.56 9.49 -35.39
N GLN A 291 67.00 8.95 -36.50
CA GLN A 291 65.58 8.63 -36.62
C GLN A 291 65.15 7.59 -35.58
N PHE A 292 65.85 6.47 -35.47
CA PHE A 292 65.58 5.46 -34.44
C PHE A 292 65.76 6.01 -33.02
N GLY A 293 66.68 6.95 -32.81
CA GLY A 293 66.86 7.66 -31.54
C GLY A 293 65.65 8.53 -31.16
N ASP A 294 65.07 9.24 -32.13
CA ASP A 294 63.87 10.06 -31.92
C ASP A 294 62.58 9.23 -31.82
N GLU A 295 62.43 8.16 -32.60
CA GLU A 295 61.34 7.20 -32.45
C GLU A 295 61.34 6.56 -31.05
N LEU A 296 62.51 6.08 -30.59
CA LEU A 296 62.66 5.55 -29.23
C LEU A 296 62.36 6.59 -28.15
N ARG A 297 62.66 7.88 -28.42
CA ARG A 297 62.33 9.00 -27.52
C ARG A 297 60.83 9.28 -27.48
N ILE A 298 60.12 9.18 -28.61
CA ILE A 298 58.66 9.32 -28.72
C ILE A 298 57.97 8.16 -28.00
N VAL A 299 58.30 6.91 -28.34
CA VAL A 299 57.72 5.70 -27.71
C VAL A 299 57.98 5.68 -26.20
N LYS A 300 59.16 6.13 -25.73
CA LYS A 300 59.43 6.29 -24.29
C LYS A 300 58.58 7.38 -23.63
N GLY A 301 58.20 8.42 -24.37
CA GLY A 301 57.24 9.44 -23.94
C GLY A 301 55.82 8.88 -23.81
N GLU A 302 55.34 8.17 -24.84
CA GLU A 302 54.04 7.49 -24.86
C GLU A 302 53.92 6.48 -23.71
N VAL A 303 54.93 5.63 -23.51
CA VAL A 303 55.00 4.68 -22.39
C VAL A 303 54.94 5.41 -21.04
N ALA A 304 55.57 6.59 -20.90
CA ALA A 304 55.49 7.38 -19.67
C ALA A 304 54.10 8.03 -19.47
N GLU A 305 53.40 8.39 -20.54
CA GLU A 305 52.03 8.91 -20.48
C GLU A 305 51.01 7.80 -20.17
N VAL A 306 51.11 6.64 -20.82
CA VAL A 306 50.28 5.45 -20.54
C VAL A 306 50.47 5.00 -19.10
N ASN A 307 51.71 4.98 -18.57
CA ASN A 307 51.94 4.68 -17.15
C ASN A 307 51.28 5.71 -16.20
N ARG A 308 51.33 7.01 -16.53
CA ARG A 308 50.60 8.04 -15.75
C ARG A 308 49.08 7.84 -15.79
N LEU A 309 48.52 7.47 -16.95
CA LEU A 309 47.10 7.18 -17.09
C LEU A 309 46.71 5.93 -16.28
N ILE A 310 47.53 4.87 -16.30
CA ILE A 310 47.35 3.67 -15.47
C ILE A 310 47.36 4.04 -13.98
N SER A 311 48.35 4.78 -13.50
CA SER A 311 48.42 5.20 -12.09
C SER A 311 47.22 6.07 -11.68
N ARG A 312 46.76 6.96 -12.56
CA ARG A 312 45.54 7.75 -12.32
C ARG A 312 44.31 6.84 -12.20
N LEU A 313 44.09 5.96 -13.17
CA LEU A 313 42.94 5.03 -13.17
C LEU A 313 42.97 4.08 -11.96
N GLN A 314 44.15 3.64 -11.53
CA GLN A 314 44.32 2.87 -10.29
C GLN A 314 43.86 3.68 -9.06
N SER A 315 44.30 4.93 -8.92
CA SER A 315 43.87 5.80 -7.81
C SER A 315 42.36 6.11 -7.84
N GLU A 316 41.76 6.21 -9.03
CA GLU A 316 40.32 6.43 -9.22
C GLU A 316 39.51 5.17 -8.85
N ILE A 317 39.99 3.98 -9.24
CA ILE A 317 39.44 2.69 -8.83
C ILE A 317 39.53 2.50 -7.30
N GLU A 318 40.64 2.89 -6.67
CA GLU A 318 40.82 2.83 -5.22
C GLU A 318 39.89 3.82 -4.48
N ALA A 319 39.76 5.05 -4.97
CA ALA A 319 38.81 6.03 -4.43
C ALA A 319 37.36 5.54 -4.51
N VAL A 320 36.94 4.97 -5.65
CA VAL A 320 35.58 4.42 -5.84
C VAL A 320 35.37 3.17 -4.97
N LYS A 321 36.37 2.30 -4.79
CA LYS A 321 36.31 1.18 -3.84
C LYS A 321 36.15 1.66 -2.39
N ALA A 322 36.89 2.68 -1.98
CA ALA A 322 36.78 3.28 -0.65
C ALA A 322 35.41 3.94 -0.43
N GLN A 323 34.89 4.65 -1.43
CA GLN A 323 33.54 5.23 -1.39
C GLN A 323 32.47 4.14 -1.28
N ARG A 324 32.58 3.04 -2.05
CA ARG A 324 31.66 1.89 -1.96
C ARG A 324 31.69 1.29 -0.56
N ALA A 325 32.85 0.97 0.00
CA ALA A 325 32.98 0.41 1.34
C ALA A 325 32.42 1.36 2.42
N GLY A 326 32.61 2.67 2.26
CA GLY A 326 31.99 3.68 3.12
C GLY A 326 30.46 3.69 3.07
N LEU A 327 29.88 3.55 1.88
CA LEU A 327 28.42 3.45 1.69
C LEU A 327 27.85 2.12 2.20
N GLU A 328 28.57 1.01 2.03
CA GLU A 328 28.18 -0.31 2.55
C GLU A 328 28.19 -0.32 4.09
N ASN A 329 29.19 0.30 4.72
CA ASN A 329 29.21 0.50 6.17
C ASN A 329 28.07 1.40 6.66
N GLN A 330 27.77 2.50 5.94
CA GLN A 330 26.64 3.39 6.28
C GLN A 330 25.28 2.70 6.11
N LEU A 331 25.14 1.80 5.12
CA LEU A 331 23.95 0.99 4.93
C LEU A 331 23.79 -0.01 6.09
N ALA A 332 24.84 -0.75 6.44
CA ALA A 332 24.81 -1.68 7.57
C ALA A 332 24.47 -0.99 8.91
N GLU A 333 25.04 0.19 9.18
CA GLU A 333 24.70 0.97 10.38
C GLU A 333 23.26 1.53 10.33
N ALA A 334 22.72 1.80 9.14
CA ALA A 334 21.31 2.18 8.96
C ALA A 334 20.36 1.00 9.17
N GLU A 335 20.72 -0.20 8.69
CA GLU A 335 19.97 -1.44 8.88
C GLU A 335 19.99 -1.87 10.35
N GLU A 336 21.14 -1.87 11.03
CA GLU A 336 21.24 -2.19 12.47
C GLU A 336 20.42 -1.21 13.34
N ARG A 337 20.56 0.11 13.11
CA ARG A 337 19.75 1.11 13.82
C ARG A 337 18.25 0.95 13.52
N GLY A 338 17.91 0.54 12.30
CA GLY A 338 16.53 0.20 11.89
C GLY A 338 15.98 -1.04 12.61
N GLU A 339 16.73 -2.14 12.64
CA GLU A 339 16.33 -3.36 13.35
C GLU A 339 16.17 -3.09 14.84
N MET A 340 17.12 -2.38 15.47
CA MET A 340 17.05 -2.04 16.89
C MET A 340 15.83 -1.18 17.21
N ALA A 341 15.48 -0.19 16.38
CA ALA A 341 14.25 0.59 16.54
C ALA A 341 12.98 -0.27 16.39
N VAL A 342 12.94 -1.21 15.45
CA VAL A 342 11.84 -2.16 15.26
C VAL A 342 11.74 -3.14 16.43
N LYS A 343 12.87 -3.60 16.97
CA LYS A 343 12.97 -4.51 18.12
C LYS A 343 12.50 -3.84 19.40
N GLU A 344 12.88 -2.58 19.62
CA GLU A 344 12.40 -1.77 20.73
C GLU A 344 10.90 -1.46 20.61
N ALA A 345 10.41 -1.06 19.42
CA ALA A 345 8.98 -0.86 19.18
C ALA A 345 8.16 -2.13 19.47
N LYS A 346 8.63 -3.30 19.00
CA LYS A 346 8.03 -4.60 19.31
C LYS A 346 8.10 -4.97 20.79
N ALA A 347 9.10 -4.50 21.55
CA ALA A 347 9.13 -4.66 23.00
C ALA A 347 8.03 -3.81 23.66
N ARG A 348 8.01 -2.50 23.39
CA ARG A 348 6.99 -1.58 23.92
C ARG A 348 5.55 -2.02 23.58
N THR A 349 5.30 -2.60 22.41
CA THR A 349 3.99 -3.18 22.07
C THR A 349 3.62 -4.31 23.00
N ARG A 350 4.53 -5.27 23.26
CA ARG A 350 4.27 -6.38 24.19
C ARG A 350 4.04 -5.86 25.61
N ASP A 351 4.83 -4.91 26.09
CA ASP A 351 4.69 -4.34 27.43
C ASP A 351 3.29 -3.69 27.61
N LEU A 352 2.76 -3.05 26.57
CA LEU A 352 1.41 -2.48 26.55
C LEU A 352 0.30 -3.55 26.44
N GLU A 353 0.50 -4.62 25.67
CA GLU A 353 -0.41 -5.77 25.59
C GLU A 353 -0.51 -6.49 26.95
N ASP A 354 0.63 -6.68 27.61
CA ASP A 354 0.77 -7.23 28.96
C ASP A 354 0.08 -6.33 30.01
N ALA A 355 0.31 -5.02 29.96
CA ALA A 355 -0.34 -4.06 30.85
C ALA A 355 -1.87 -4.02 30.65
N LEU A 356 -2.34 -4.08 29.39
CA LEU A 356 -3.76 -4.20 29.06
C LEU A 356 -4.36 -5.52 29.56
N GLN A 357 -3.61 -6.63 29.51
CA GLN A 357 -4.06 -7.92 30.01
C GLN A 357 -4.15 -7.95 31.54
N ARG A 358 -3.19 -7.35 32.26
CA ARG A 358 -3.26 -7.15 33.72
C ARG A 358 -4.46 -6.29 34.10
N ALA A 359 -4.67 -5.15 33.44
CA ALA A 359 -5.81 -4.27 33.69
C ALA A 359 -7.17 -4.97 33.46
N LYS A 360 -7.29 -5.85 32.45
CA LYS A 360 -8.48 -6.69 32.24
C LYS A 360 -8.69 -7.70 33.38
N GLN A 361 -7.61 -8.30 33.89
CA GLN A 361 -7.67 -9.25 35.01
C GLN A 361 -8.06 -8.54 36.32
N ASP A 362 -7.51 -7.36 36.60
CA ASP A 362 -7.89 -6.53 37.75
C ASP A 362 -9.36 -6.09 37.66
N MET A 363 -9.84 -5.63 36.50
CA MET A 363 -11.25 -5.30 36.29
C MET A 363 -12.17 -6.52 36.48
N ALA A 364 -11.76 -7.69 36.00
CA ALA A 364 -12.51 -8.94 36.20
C ALA A 364 -12.48 -9.42 37.67
N ARG A 365 -11.43 -9.09 38.44
CA ARG A 365 -11.40 -9.32 39.89
C ARG A 365 -12.35 -8.36 40.61
N GLN A 366 -12.28 -7.06 40.32
CA GLN A 366 -13.17 -6.04 40.90
C GLN A 366 -14.64 -6.34 40.64
N LEU A 367 -15.02 -6.76 39.42
CA LEU A 367 -16.40 -7.14 39.10
C LEU A 367 -16.90 -8.33 39.95
N ARG A 368 -16.01 -9.28 40.30
CA ARG A 368 -16.34 -10.37 41.23
C ARG A 368 -16.50 -9.85 42.66
N GLU A 369 -15.53 -9.07 43.14
CA GLU A 369 -15.55 -8.44 44.47
C GLU A 369 -16.82 -7.59 44.68
N TYR A 370 -17.26 -6.83 43.67
CA TYR A 370 -18.52 -6.09 43.68
C TYR A 370 -19.77 -6.99 43.69
N GLN A 371 -19.76 -8.10 42.95
CA GLN A 371 -20.87 -9.05 42.96
C GLN A 371 -20.99 -9.76 44.32
N ASP A 372 -19.87 -10.17 44.91
CA ASP A 372 -19.83 -10.81 46.23
C ASP A 372 -20.28 -9.83 47.33
N LEU A 373 -19.87 -8.56 47.24
CA LEU A 373 -20.36 -7.49 48.13
C LEU A 373 -21.86 -7.20 47.95
N MET A 374 -22.37 -7.25 46.71
CA MET A 374 -23.82 -7.12 46.43
C MET A 374 -24.59 -8.30 47.01
N ASN A 375 -24.09 -9.54 46.86
CA ASN A 375 -24.68 -10.74 47.44
C ASN A 375 -24.75 -10.64 48.97
N LEU A 376 -23.67 -10.18 49.62
CA LEU A 376 -23.63 -9.93 51.07
C LEU A 376 -24.62 -8.83 51.48
N LYS A 377 -24.72 -7.74 50.72
CA LYS A 377 -25.69 -6.67 50.97
C LYS A 377 -27.13 -7.19 50.91
N LEU A 378 -27.46 -8.03 49.93
CA LEU A 378 -28.79 -8.65 49.81
C LEU A 378 -29.08 -9.63 50.95
N ALA A 379 -28.08 -10.39 51.42
CA ALA A 379 -28.23 -11.23 52.62
C ALA A 379 -28.53 -10.38 53.87
N LEU A 380 -27.80 -9.28 54.06
CA LEU A 380 -28.04 -8.34 55.16
C LEU A 380 -29.40 -7.62 55.07
N ASP A 381 -29.89 -7.29 53.87
CA ASP A 381 -31.26 -6.78 53.68
C ASP A 381 -32.30 -7.80 54.18
N ILE A 382 -32.11 -9.08 53.85
CA ILE A 382 -33.00 -10.18 54.26
C ILE A 382 -32.94 -10.35 55.79
N GLU A 383 -31.76 -10.36 56.39
CA GLU A 383 -31.59 -10.41 57.84
C GLU A 383 -32.33 -9.24 58.51
N ILE A 384 -32.09 -7.99 58.07
CA ILE A 384 -32.78 -6.80 58.59
C ILE A 384 -34.31 -6.92 58.44
N ALA A 385 -34.81 -7.43 57.31
CA ALA A 385 -36.24 -7.67 57.12
C ALA A 385 -36.79 -8.75 58.07
N THR A 386 -36.05 -9.83 58.35
CA THR A 386 -36.45 -10.84 59.34
C THR A 386 -36.42 -10.30 60.77
N TYR A 387 -35.41 -9.51 61.15
CA TYR A 387 -35.37 -8.85 62.47
C TYR A 387 -36.53 -7.87 62.65
N ARG A 388 -36.85 -7.04 61.65
CA ARG A 388 -38.01 -6.14 61.68
C ARG A 388 -39.32 -6.91 61.88
N LYS A 389 -39.55 -7.95 61.09
CA LYS A 389 -40.74 -8.80 61.20
C LYS A 389 -40.85 -9.50 62.57
N LEU A 390 -39.72 -9.83 63.19
CA LEU A 390 -39.70 -10.41 64.54
C LEU A 390 -40.02 -9.38 65.62
N LEU A 391 -39.57 -8.12 65.46
CA LEU A 391 -39.94 -7.00 66.33
C LEU A 391 -41.43 -6.63 66.17
N GLU A 392 -41.93 -6.52 64.94
CA GLU A 392 -43.36 -6.30 64.63
C GLU A 392 -44.24 -7.35 65.34
N GLY A 393 -43.80 -8.62 65.34
CA GLY A 393 -44.48 -9.72 66.04
C GLY A 393 -44.38 -9.67 67.59
N GLU A 394 -43.39 -8.98 68.16
CA GLU A 394 -43.36 -8.69 69.61
C GLU A 394 -44.21 -7.48 69.96
N GLU A 395 -44.25 -6.44 69.11
CA GLU A 395 -45.09 -5.25 69.29
C GLU A 395 -46.59 -5.62 69.27
N ASP A 396 -47.00 -6.48 68.33
CA ASP A 396 -48.35 -7.07 68.28
C ASP A 396 -48.68 -7.88 69.56
N ARG A 397 -47.72 -8.59 70.14
CA ARG A 397 -47.91 -9.34 71.40
C ARG A 397 -47.98 -8.44 72.64
N LEU A 398 -47.32 -7.29 72.62
CA LEU A 398 -47.28 -6.33 73.73
C LEU A 398 -48.43 -5.31 73.69
N GLY A 399 -49.19 -5.25 72.59
CA GLY A 399 -50.43 -4.47 72.50
C GLY A 399 -50.26 -2.96 72.60
N GLN A 400 -49.06 -2.45 72.30
CA GLN A 400 -48.76 -1.02 72.39
C GLN A 400 -49.17 -0.29 71.10
N GLN A 401 -50.11 0.65 71.21
CA GLN A 401 -50.37 1.57 70.11
C GLN A 401 -49.18 2.51 69.89
N SER A 402 -48.74 2.60 68.63
CA SER A 402 -47.57 3.37 68.17
C SER A 402 -47.48 4.79 68.76
N ILE A 403 -46.38 5.09 69.44
CA ILE A 403 -45.87 6.46 69.64
C ILE A 403 -44.35 6.51 69.41
N LEU A 404 -43.91 6.42 68.15
CA LEU A 404 -42.55 6.82 67.74
C LEU A 404 -42.60 7.75 66.52
N ASN A 405 -42.88 9.03 66.77
CA ASN A 405 -42.81 10.09 65.76
C ASN A 405 -41.35 10.48 65.49
N ILE A 406 -40.62 9.62 64.75
CA ILE A 406 -39.24 9.89 64.33
C ILE A 406 -39.28 10.83 63.12
N GLN A 407 -39.15 12.14 63.37
CA GLN A 407 -38.87 13.11 62.32
C GLN A 407 -37.53 12.77 61.65
N ALA A 408 -37.52 12.68 60.33
CA ALA A 408 -36.28 12.59 59.55
C ALA A 408 -35.49 13.89 59.69
N ILE A 409 -34.43 13.89 60.50
CA ILE A 409 -33.49 15.01 60.59
C ILE A 409 -32.75 15.09 59.25
N SER A 410 -32.85 16.24 58.57
CA SER A 410 -32.09 16.52 57.35
C SER A 410 -30.59 16.52 57.67
N ASN A 411 -29.89 15.42 57.38
CA ASN A 411 -28.44 15.36 57.53
C ASN A 411 -27.78 16.33 56.55
N TYR A 412 -27.17 17.37 57.11
CA TYR A 412 -26.51 18.45 56.38
C TYR A 412 -25.34 17.91 55.57
N SER A 413 -25.21 18.34 54.32
CA SER A 413 -24.08 18.01 53.46
C SER A 413 -22.78 18.61 54.02
N PRO A 414 -21.77 17.80 54.41
CA PRO A 414 -20.52 18.33 54.92
C PRO A 414 -19.64 18.81 53.77
N LYS A 415 -19.71 20.12 53.47
CA LYS A 415 -18.67 20.81 52.70
C LYS A 415 -17.38 20.86 53.54
N SER A 416 -16.61 19.79 53.52
CA SER A 416 -15.31 19.74 54.18
C SER A 416 -14.26 20.49 53.34
N THR A 417 -14.07 21.78 53.62
CA THR A 417 -13.01 22.59 53.04
C THR A 417 -11.91 22.84 54.07
N ASN A 418 -10.86 22.01 54.04
CA ASN A 418 -9.50 22.32 54.49
C ASN A 418 -8.55 21.28 53.87
N GLY A 419 -7.39 21.60 53.30
CA GLY A 419 -6.79 22.92 53.08
C GLY A 419 -5.54 23.14 53.92
N TYR A 420 -4.39 22.67 53.43
CA TYR A 420 -3.08 23.11 53.88
C TYR A 420 -2.13 23.28 52.69
N HIS A 421 -1.53 24.47 52.58
CA HIS A 421 -0.44 24.77 51.67
C HIS A 421 0.91 24.58 52.38
N SER A 422 1.96 24.20 51.63
CA SER A 422 3.33 24.79 51.62
C SER A 422 4.43 23.73 51.34
N ASN A 423 5.66 24.08 50.93
CA ASN A 423 6.12 25.12 49.98
C ASN A 423 7.65 24.96 49.78
N SER A 424 8.14 24.61 48.59
CA SER A 424 9.59 24.73 48.27
C SER A 424 9.95 24.63 46.77
N SER A 425 10.14 25.78 46.12
CA SER A 425 11.26 26.14 45.22
C SER A 425 12.00 25.12 44.32
N SER A 426 12.22 25.55 43.06
CA SER A 426 13.24 25.09 42.08
C SER A 426 12.96 23.74 41.37
N SER A 427 13.50 23.47 40.17
CA SER A 427 14.49 24.21 39.37
C SER A 427 14.16 24.22 37.86
N SER A 428 14.96 24.94 37.06
CA SER A 428 14.74 25.16 35.62
C SER A 428 15.29 24.06 34.72
N SER A 429 14.49 23.58 33.75
CA SER A 429 14.96 23.14 32.42
C SER A 429 13.81 23.10 31.40
N PRO A 430 14.05 23.33 30.10
CA PRO A 430 12.99 23.47 29.10
C PRO A 430 12.55 22.12 28.52
N ALA A 431 11.23 21.87 28.50
CA ALA A 431 10.67 20.79 27.69
C ALA A 431 10.67 21.17 26.19
N PRO A 432 11.19 20.32 25.27
CA PRO A 432 11.22 20.63 23.85
C PRO A 432 9.83 20.57 23.20
N LYS A 433 9.57 21.46 22.24
CA LYS A 433 8.32 21.46 21.46
C LYS A 433 8.28 20.26 20.52
N LEU A 434 7.30 19.37 20.71
CA LEU A 434 7.03 18.25 19.81
C LEU A 434 6.44 18.73 18.48
N LEU A 435 7.29 18.83 17.45
CA LEU A 435 6.86 18.96 16.06
C LEU A 435 6.51 17.58 15.50
N ILE A 436 5.21 17.26 15.46
CA ILE A 436 4.71 16.04 14.84
C ILE A 436 4.85 16.16 13.32
N LYS A 437 5.83 15.48 12.74
CA LYS A 437 6.00 15.34 11.29
C LYS A 437 5.57 13.93 10.87
N THR A 438 4.31 13.79 10.45
CA THR A 438 3.77 12.53 9.93
C THR A 438 4.53 12.13 8.67
N ILE A 439 5.07 10.91 8.66
CA ILE A 439 5.70 10.28 7.49
C ILE A 439 4.92 8.98 7.24
N GLU A 440 4.29 8.86 6.07
CA GLU A 440 3.55 7.65 5.70
C GLU A 440 4.53 6.54 5.26
N THR A 441 4.85 5.62 6.18
CA THR A 441 5.57 4.38 5.85
C THR A 441 4.63 3.42 5.12
N ARG A 442 4.78 3.31 3.80
CA ARG A 442 3.93 2.48 2.94
C ARG A 442 4.51 1.07 2.81
N ASP A 443 4.10 0.17 3.71
CA ASP A 443 4.54 -1.23 3.72
C ASP A 443 4.32 -1.93 2.36
N ASN A 444 5.41 -2.42 1.77
CA ASN A 444 5.40 -3.20 0.53
C ASN A 444 5.84 -4.65 0.76
N SER A 445 5.19 -5.33 1.70
CA SER A 445 5.45 -6.75 1.99
C SER A 445 4.56 -7.67 1.14
N ARG A 446 4.95 -7.96 -0.12
CA ARG A 446 4.30 -9.00 -0.93
C ARG A 446 5.29 -9.79 -1.80
N TYR A 447 5.36 -11.08 -1.50
CA TYR A 447 5.92 -12.20 -2.28
C TYR A 447 7.44 -12.23 -2.49
N SER A 448 8.10 -12.96 -1.60
CA SER A 448 9.21 -13.85 -1.97
C SER A 448 8.75 -15.29 -1.67
N THR A 449 8.27 -16.00 -2.69
CA THR A 449 7.96 -17.45 -2.63
C THR A 449 7.82 -18.00 -4.05
N LEU A 450 8.64 -19.01 -4.38
CA LEU A 450 8.78 -19.66 -5.70
C LEU A 450 9.27 -18.70 -6.81
#